data_AF-A0A506TYU2-F1
#
_entry.id   AF-A0A506TYU2-F1
#
_cell.length_a   1.000
_cell.length_b   1.000
_cell.length_c   1.000
_cell.angle_alpha   90.00
_cell.angle_beta   90.00
_cell.angle_gamma   90.00
#
_symmetry.space_group_name_H-M   'P 1'
#
loop_
_entity.id
_entity.type
_entity.pdbx_description
1 polymer ?
#
loop_
_entity_poly.entity_id
_entity_poly.type
_entity_poly.pdbx_seq_one_letter_code
_entity_poly.pdbx_strand_id
1 'polypeptide(L)'
;MWAWLFKHTDILSVLLNAGMLVVWLAYLNFFFLAFREERKPKVLINRGEGSGLDGCCIISNMSTQPIYVESIIATVEIGDEQWSLAVTDISALEGDADRKKYTRQGPLARGQYQEIGSFRDLATRVLESHRGPDVAAYRSEQTSRIELKVIAIHSSEDMPIAAERKFDVVTNEEGKTYLQPQRVATRQIRTRRERRENLRLLETYM
;
A
#
# COMPACT_ATOMS: atom_id res chain seq x y z
N MET A 1 -54.89 -10.50 38.19
CA MET A 1 -53.65 -10.48 37.38
C MET A 1 -53.90 -9.93 35.98
N TRP A 2 -54.84 -10.48 35.20
CA TRP A 2 -55.21 -9.96 33.87
C TRP A 2 -55.71 -8.50 33.86
N ALA A 3 -56.50 -8.06 34.85
CA ALA A 3 -57.01 -6.69 34.93
C ALA A 3 -55.94 -5.60 35.18
N TRP A 4 -54.78 -5.96 35.76
CA TRP A 4 -53.66 -5.03 35.95
C TRP A 4 -52.88 -4.84 34.64
N LEU A 5 -52.75 -5.92 33.85
CA LEU A 5 -52.19 -5.88 32.50
C LEU A 5 -53.00 -4.94 31.58
N PHE A 6 -54.33 -5.02 31.60
CA PHE A 6 -55.21 -4.13 30.80
C PHE A 6 -55.22 -2.66 31.22
N LYS A 7 -54.86 -2.35 32.48
CA LYS A 7 -54.84 -0.97 32.99
C LYS A 7 -53.54 -0.23 32.64
N HIS A 8 -52.49 -0.97 32.29
CA HIS A 8 -51.16 -0.43 31.99
C HIS A 8 -50.60 -0.90 30.63
N THR A 9 -51.48 -1.37 29.74
CA THR A 9 -51.13 -1.81 28.36
C THR A 9 -50.34 -0.76 27.59
N ASP A 10 -50.64 0.52 27.79
CA ASP A 10 -49.95 1.61 27.08
C ASP A 10 -48.49 1.72 27.52
N ILE A 11 -48.22 1.65 28.83
CA ILE A 11 -46.86 1.71 29.38
C ILE A 11 -46.07 0.46 28.99
N LEU A 12 -46.71 -0.71 29.02
CA LEU A 12 -46.10 -1.97 28.58
C LEU A 12 -45.76 -1.92 27.09
N SER A 13 -46.65 -1.38 26.26
CA SER A 13 -46.42 -1.20 24.82
C SER A 13 -45.27 -0.23 24.55
N VAL A 14 -45.21 0.90 25.27
CA VAL A 14 -44.10 1.86 25.17
C VAL A 14 -42.78 1.19 25.56
N LEU A 15 -42.74 0.42 26.64
CA LEU A 15 -41.55 -0.31 27.06
C LEU A 15 -41.11 -1.38 26.06
N LEU A 16 -42.05 -2.14 25.49
CA LEU A 16 -41.76 -3.14 24.47
C LEU A 16 -41.23 -2.49 23.18
N ASN A 17 -41.82 -1.38 22.74
CA ASN A 17 -41.34 -0.62 21.59
C ASN A 17 -39.96 0.00 21.84
N ALA A 18 -39.72 0.55 23.04
CA ALA A 18 -38.41 1.07 23.42
C ALA A 18 -37.36 -0.06 23.47
N GLY A 19 -37.69 -1.21 24.05
CA GLY A 19 -36.83 -2.39 24.06
C GLY A 19 -36.51 -2.88 22.65
N MET A 20 -37.52 -2.93 21.78
CA MET A 20 -37.33 -3.26 20.36
C MET A 20 -36.39 -2.27 19.67
N LEU A 21 -36.54 -0.96 19.93
CA LEU A 21 -35.68 0.07 19.37
C LEU A 21 -34.22 -0.08 19.83
N VAL A 22 -33.98 -0.47 21.09
CA VAL A 22 -32.63 -0.79 21.59
C VAL A 22 -32.02 -1.97 20.84
N VAL A 23 -32.79 -3.03 20.57
CA VAL A 23 -32.33 -4.17 19.77
C VAL A 23 -31.95 -3.72 18.35
N TRP A 24 -32.76 -2.87 17.72
CA TRP A 24 -32.44 -2.30 16.41
C TRP A 24 -31.16 -1.46 16.43
N LEU A 25 -30.95 -0.62 17.45
CA LEU A 25 -29.72 0.18 17.60
C LEU A 25 -28.50 -0.71 17.79
N ALA A 26 -28.61 -1.78 18.58
CA ALA A 26 -27.53 -2.75 18.75
C ALA A 26 -27.20 -3.42 17.41
N TYR A 27 -28.21 -3.89 16.68
CA TYR A 27 -28.02 -4.51 15.38
C TYR A 27 -27.39 -3.53 14.36
N LEU A 28 -27.85 -2.29 14.31
CA LEU A 28 -27.30 -1.25 13.46
C LEU A 28 -25.83 -0.95 13.81
N ASN A 29 -25.49 -0.94 15.10
CA ASN A 29 -24.11 -0.73 15.55
C ASN A 29 -23.18 -1.86 15.08
N PHE A 30 -23.59 -3.12 15.28
CA PHE A 30 -22.83 -4.28 14.80
C PHE A 30 -22.65 -4.27 13.29
N PHE A 31 -23.75 -4.01 12.55
CA PHE A 31 -23.72 -3.92 11.10
C PHE A 31 -22.77 -2.82 10.62
N PHE A 32 -22.83 -1.63 11.24
CA PHE A 32 -21.97 -0.50 10.89
C PHE A 32 -20.49 -0.79 11.15
N LEU A 33 -20.17 -1.44 12.28
CA LEU A 33 -18.80 -1.83 12.61
C LEU A 33 -18.25 -2.85 11.62
N ALA A 34 -19.01 -3.91 11.32
CA ALA A 34 -18.63 -4.94 10.35
C ALA A 34 -18.39 -4.32 8.95
N PHE A 35 -19.32 -3.46 8.51
CA PHE A 35 -19.23 -2.81 7.21
C PHE A 35 -18.02 -1.86 7.09
N ARG A 36 -17.62 -1.21 8.19
CA ARG A 36 -16.49 -0.26 8.21
C ARG A 36 -15.13 -0.97 8.19
N GLU A 37 -15.02 -2.17 8.74
CA GLU A 37 -13.77 -2.92 8.76
C GLU A 37 -13.45 -3.53 7.39
N GLU A 38 -14.46 -4.03 6.68
CA GLU A 38 -14.29 -4.65 5.36
C GLU A 38 -13.78 -3.69 4.28
N ARG A 39 -14.06 -2.39 4.39
CA ARG A 39 -13.82 -1.44 3.29
C ARG A 39 -12.47 -0.73 3.30
N LYS A 40 -11.64 -0.92 4.33
CA LYS A 40 -10.35 -0.21 4.39
C LYS A 40 -9.36 -0.88 3.43
N PRO A 41 -8.98 -0.20 2.33
CA PRO A 41 -8.01 -0.76 1.43
C PRO A 41 -6.67 -0.91 2.14
N LYS A 42 -5.98 -2.01 1.85
CA LYS A 42 -4.70 -2.38 2.46
C LYS A 42 -3.77 -2.93 1.39
N VAL A 43 -2.66 -2.24 1.18
CA VAL A 43 -1.59 -2.67 0.27
C VAL A 43 -0.39 -3.08 1.09
N LEU A 44 0.15 -4.27 0.84
CA LEU A 44 1.39 -4.73 1.44
C LEU A 44 2.53 -4.56 0.46
N ILE A 45 3.66 -4.07 0.96
CA ILE A 45 4.93 -4.03 0.24
C ILE A 45 5.86 -4.94 1.04
N ASN A 46 6.34 -6.03 0.46
CA ASN A 46 7.20 -6.99 1.12
C ASN A 46 8.43 -7.29 0.24
N ARG A 47 9.49 -7.74 0.91
CA ARG A 47 10.58 -8.44 0.23
C ARG A 47 10.17 -9.91 0.07
N GLY A 48 10.29 -10.42 -1.14
CA GLY A 48 10.17 -11.82 -1.51
C GLY A 48 11.45 -12.59 -1.19
N GLU A 49 11.84 -13.48 -2.08
CA GLU A 49 13.07 -14.27 -1.96
C GLU A 49 14.32 -13.38 -2.07
N GLY A 50 15.37 -13.69 -1.31
CA GLY A 50 16.62 -12.93 -1.21
C GLY A 50 16.68 -12.00 0.02
N SER A 51 17.85 -11.92 0.66
CA SER A 51 18.05 -11.11 1.89
C SER A 51 18.58 -9.70 1.60
N GLY A 52 19.35 -9.51 0.53
CA GLY A 52 19.99 -8.24 0.17
C GLY A 52 19.24 -7.46 -0.91
N LEU A 53 19.98 -6.60 -1.63
CA LEU A 53 19.47 -5.79 -2.73
C LEU A 53 18.95 -6.64 -3.91
N ASP A 54 19.47 -7.86 -4.07
CA ASP A 54 19.01 -8.80 -5.10
C ASP A 54 17.65 -9.43 -4.76
N GLY A 55 17.10 -9.16 -3.58
CA GLY A 55 15.80 -9.66 -3.19
C GLY A 55 14.67 -9.08 -4.03
N CYS A 56 13.70 -9.90 -4.43
CA CYS A 56 12.55 -9.43 -5.19
C CYS A 56 11.63 -8.58 -4.30
N CYS A 57 11.10 -7.46 -4.80
CA CYS A 57 10.05 -6.71 -4.12
C CYS A 57 8.66 -7.10 -4.65
N ILE A 58 7.73 -7.28 -3.73
CA ILE A 58 6.37 -7.72 -4.00
C ILE A 58 5.36 -6.71 -3.45
N ILE A 59 4.38 -6.36 -4.27
CA ILE A 59 3.21 -5.58 -3.87
C ILE A 59 2.00 -6.50 -3.84
N SER A 60 1.23 -6.50 -2.74
CA SER A 60 0.05 -7.36 -2.59
C SER A 60 -1.19 -6.57 -2.20
N ASN A 61 -2.33 -6.89 -2.83
CA ASN A 61 -3.62 -6.31 -2.45
C ASN A 61 -4.26 -7.16 -1.35
N MET A 62 -4.35 -6.59 -0.14
CA MET A 62 -5.03 -7.18 1.02
C MET A 62 -6.39 -6.53 1.30
N SER A 63 -6.89 -5.72 0.36
CA SER A 63 -8.24 -5.13 0.40
C SER A 63 -9.28 -6.18 0.03
N THR A 64 -10.54 -5.94 0.41
CA THR A 64 -11.67 -6.81 0.03
C THR A 64 -12.08 -6.65 -1.44
N GLN A 65 -11.72 -5.54 -2.07
CA GLN A 65 -12.00 -5.24 -3.48
C GLN A 65 -10.70 -5.13 -4.30
N PRO A 66 -10.76 -5.30 -5.63
CA PRO A 66 -9.63 -5.02 -6.51
C PRO A 66 -9.17 -3.56 -6.38
N ILE A 67 -7.87 -3.35 -6.51
CA ILE A 67 -7.26 -2.02 -6.64
C ILE A 67 -6.62 -1.92 -8.02
N TYR A 68 -6.44 -0.71 -8.53
CA TYR A 68 -5.62 -0.47 -9.71
C TYR A 68 -4.32 0.20 -9.27
N VAL A 69 -3.17 -0.46 -9.43
CA VAL A 69 -1.87 0.14 -9.15
C VAL A 69 -1.59 1.17 -10.24
N GLU A 70 -1.58 2.44 -9.84
CA GLU A 70 -1.43 3.60 -10.72
C GLU A 70 0.04 4.03 -10.78
N SER A 71 0.70 4.12 -9.62
CA SER A 71 2.12 4.45 -9.58
C SER A 71 2.89 3.73 -8.47
N ILE A 72 4.17 3.54 -8.72
CA ILE A 72 5.14 3.01 -7.76
C ILE A 72 6.32 3.97 -7.81
N ILE A 73 6.52 4.70 -6.73
CA ILE A 73 7.63 5.63 -6.58
C ILE A 73 8.70 4.92 -5.75
N ALA A 74 9.88 4.79 -6.32
CA ALA A 74 11.06 4.32 -5.60
C ALA A 74 11.94 5.52 -5.26
N THR A 75 12.41 5.53 -4.02
CA THR A 75 13.28 6.56 -3.49
C THR A 75 14.53 5.90 -2.93
N VAL A 76 15.69 6.36 -3.38
CA VAL A 76 17.01 5.86 -3.00
C VAL A 76 17.72 6.93 -2.20
N GLU A 77 18.30 6.54 -1.08
CA GLU A 77 19.14 7.38 -0.22
C GLU A 77 20.57 6.81 -0.24
N ILE A 78 21.55 7.69 -0.45
CA ILE A 78 22.99 7.40 -0.34
C ILE A 78 23.62 8.52 0.47
N GLY A 79 23.96 8.25 1.74
CA GLY A 79 24.41 9.29 2.65
C GLY A 79 23.32 10.35 2.85
N ASP A 80 23.63 11.61 2.52
CA ASP A 80 22.70 12.74 2.61
C ASP A 80 21.95 13.02 1.28
N GLU A 81 22.28 12.30 0.21
CA GLU A 81 21.65 12.48 -1.10
C GLU A 81 20.43 11.55 -1.24
N GLN A 82 19.31 12.09 -1.75
CA GLN A 82 18.09 11.32 -2.01
C GLN A 82 17.59 11.58 -3.44
N TRP A 83 17.23 10.52 -4.15
CA TRP A 83 16.61 10.60 -5.48
C TRP A 83 15.34 9.77 -5.53
N SER A 84 14.37 10.19 -6.34
CA SER A 84 13.07 9.55 -6.45
C SER A 84 12.66 9.45 -7.90
N LEU A 85 12.11 8.30 -8.30
CA LEU A 85 11.60 8.08 -9.65
C LEU A 85 10.33 7.23 -9.59
N ALA A 86 9.37 7.51 -10.47
CA ALA A 86 8.28 6.58 -10.75
C ALA A 86 8.84 5.39 -11.54
N VAL A 87 8.91 4.22 -10.90
CA VAL A 87 9.45 2.97 -11.47
C VAL A 87 8.37 2.13 -12.14
N THR A 88 7.25 2.75 -12.54
CA THR A 88 6.09 2.08 -13.13
C THR A 88 6.32 1.56 -14.53
N ASP A 89 7.14 2.25 -15.31
CA ASP A 89 7.39 1.86 -16.70
C ASP A 89 8.64 1.00 -16.81
N ILE A 90 8.51 -0.09 -17.57
CA ILE A 90 9.66 -0.86 -18.02
C ILE A 90 10.15 -0.18 -19.29
N SER A 91 11.18 0.67 -19.15
CA SER A 91 11.85 1.30 -20.28
C SER A 91 12.27 0.25 -21.31
N ALA A 92 11.91 0.49 -22.57
CA ALA A 92 11.90 -0.43 -23.72
C ALA A 92 13.27 -0.97 -24.22
N LEU A 93 14.24 -1.15 -23.33
CA LEU A 93 15.58 -1.64 -23.65
C LEU A 93 15.72 -3.17 -23.53
N GLU A 94 14.69 -3.88 -23.07
CA GLU A 94 14.68 -5.35 -23.01
C GLU A 94 13.77 -5.91 -24.10
N GLY A 95 14.38 -6.69 -25.00
CA GLY A 95 13.84 -7.06 -26.30
C GLY A 95 12.52 -7.85 -26.32
N ASP A 96 11.77 -7.56 -27.39
CA ASP A 96 10.72 -8.32 -28.08
C ASP A 96 10.19 -9.62 -27.42
N ALA A 97 9.08 -9.49 -26.68
CA ALA A 97 7.87 -10.32 -26.78
C ALA A 97 6.78 -9.78 -25.82
N ASP A 98 5.52 -9.74 -26.23
CA ASP A 98 4.31 -9.40 -25.44
C ASP A 98 4.11 -7.95 -24.94
N ARG A 99 3.71 -7.04 -25.85
CA ARG A 99 3.35 -5.63 -25.60
C ARG A 99 2.28 -5.35 -24.50
N LYS A 100 1.65 -6.37 -23.90
CA LYS A 100 0.71 -6.24 -22.77
C LYS A 100 1.36 -6.38 -21.38
N LYS A 101 2.67 -6.65 -21.29
CA LYS A 101 3.40 -6.94 -20.03
C LYS A 101 4.37 -5.84 -19.56
N TYR A 102 4.34 -4.64 -20.16
CA TYR A 102 5.44 -3.65 -20.01
C TYR A 102 5.27 -2.59 -18.92
N THR A 103 4.16 -2.57 -18.18
CA THR A 103 4.00 -1.64 -17.06
C THR A 103 3.80 -2.42 -15.78
N ARG A 104 4.40 -1.93 -14.69
CA ARG A 104 4.10 -2.38 -13.32
C ARG A 104 2.77 -1.79 -12.82
N GLN A 105 1.96 -1.24 -13.73
CA GLN A 105 0.63 -0.70 -13.49
C GLN A 105 -0.42 -1.75 -13.86
N GLY A 106 -1.55 -1.71 -13.19
CA GLY A 106 -2.66 -2.59 -13.55
C GLY A 106 -3.56 -2.98 -12.39
N PRO A 107 -4.64 -3.70 -12.69
CA PRO A 107 -5.55 -4.19 -11.68
C PRO A 107 -4.91 -5.31 -10.86
N LEU A 108 -4.96 -5.18 -9.54
CA LEU A 108 -4.54 -6.20 -8.58
C LEU A 108 -5.77 -6.69 -7.81
N ALA A 109 -6.21 -7.91 -8.12
CA ALA A 109 -7.37 -8.52 -7.46
C ALA A 109 -7.09 -8.82 -5.97
N ARG A 110 -8.16 -9.07 -5.20
CA ARG A 110 -8.05 -9.41 -3.77
C ARG A 110 -7.11 -10.60 -3.56
N GLY A 111 -6.15 -10.44 -2.65
CA GLY A 111 -5.17 -11.47 -2.29
C GLY A 111 -4.09 -11.73 -3.34
N GLN A 112 -4.17 -11.08 -4.51
CA GLN A 112 -3.13 -11.19 -5.53
C GLN A 112 -1.94 -10.31 -5.19
N TYR A 113 -0.80 -10.68 -5.76
CA TYR A 113 0.43 -9.92 -5.69
C TYR A 113 1.05 -9.75 -7.08
N GLN A 114 1.86 -8.72 -7.23
CA GLN A 114 2.74 -8.54 -8.37
C GLN A 114 4.17 -8.38 -7.89
N GLU A 115 5.10 -8.95 -8.64
CA GLU A 115 6.52 -8.70 -8.47
C GLU A 115 6.91 -7.43 -9.24
N ILE A 116 7.71 -6.57 -8.62
CA ILE A 116 8.17 -5.33 -9.25
C ILE A 116 9.66 -5.38 -9.60
N GLY A 117 10.35 -6.49 -9.33
CA GLY A 117 11.78 -6.68 -9.58
C GLY A 117 12.62 -6.53 -8.32
N SER A 118 13.95 -6.67 -8.47
CA SER A 118 14.85 -6.62 -7.33
C SER A 118 15.02 -5.19 -6.79
N PHE A 119 15.36 -5.06 -5.51
CA PHE A 119 15.67 -3.75 -4.93
C PHE A 119 16.86 -3.08 -5.62
N ARG A 120 17.83 -3.88 -6.11
CA ARG A 120 18.95 -3.41 -6.93
C ARG A 120 18.46 -2.79 -8.23
N ASP A 121 17.60 -3.47 -8.99
CA ASP A 121 17.09 -2.95 -10.26
C ASP A 121 16.32 -1.65 -10.07
N LEU A 122 15.52 -1.59 -9.00
CA LEU A 122 14.79 -0.37 -8.64
C LEU A 122 15.74 0.77 -8.29
N ALA A 123 16.78 0.50 -7.48
CA ALA A 123 17.76 1.49 -7.10
C ALA A 123 18.59 1.98 -8.29
N THR A 124 19.05 1.05 -9.13
CA THR A 124 19.78 1.35 -10.37
C THR A 124 18.93 2.26 -11.26
N ARG A 125 17.67 1.93 -11.55
CA ARG A 125 16.79 2.77 -12.39
C ARG A 125 16.61 4.19 -11.85
N VAL A 126 16.43 4.34 -10.53
CA VAL A 126 16.33 5.65 -9.89
C VAL A 126 17.62 6.45 -10.13
N LEU A 127 18.79 5.82 -9.92
CA LEU A 127 20.08 6.46 -10.11
C LEU A 127 20.40 6.74 -11.59
N GLU A 128 20.05 5.84 -12.51
CA GLU A 128 20.24 5.99 -13.96
C GLU A 128 19.55 7.25 -14.48
N SER A 129 18.29 7.45 -14.05
CA SER A 129 17.50 8.63 -14.46
C SER A 129 18.08 9.97 -13.98
N HIS A 130 18.88 9.99 -12.91
CA HIS A 130 19.42 11.22 -12.31
C HIS A 130 20.92 11.43 -12.53
N ARG A 131 21.70 10.36 -12.70
CA ARG A 131 23.17 10.38 -12.74
C ARG A 131 23.76 9.67 -13.96
N GLY A 132 22.93 9.03 -14.80
CA GLY A 132 23.36 8.26 -15.97
C GLY A 132 23.74 6.81 -15.66
N PRO A 133 23.83 5.95 -16.70
CA PRO A 133 24.01 4.49 -16.55
C PRO A 133 25.32 4.09 -15.87
N ASP A 134 26.43 4.73 -16.22
CA ASP A 134 27.76 4.35 -15.71
C ASP A 134 27.90 4.56 -14.19
N VAL A 135 27.20 5.55 -13.63
CA VAL A 135 27.25 5.88 -12.20
C VAL A 135 26.26 5.03 -11.40
N ALA A 136 25.15 4.63 -12.01
CA ALA A 136 24.05 3.96 -11.32
C ALA A 136 24.40 2.56 -10.84
N ALA A 137 25.05 1.75 -11.68
CA ALA A 137 25.43 0.38 -11.33
C ALA A 137 26.35 0.34 -10.09
N TYR A 138 27.38 1.20 -10.07
CA TYR A 138 28.32 1.29 -8.96
C TYR A 138 27.70 1.87 -7.68
N ARG A 139 26.90 2.93 -7.80
CA ARG A 139 26.30 3.59 -6.62
C ARG A 139 25.10 2.85 -6.05
N SER A 140 24.47 1.94 -6.81
CA SER A 140 23.40 1.09 -6.29
C SER A 140 23.84 0.27 -5.08
N GLU A 141 25.12 -0.13 -5.02
CA GLU A 141 25.68 -0.88 -3.88
C GLU A 141 25.92 -0.01 -2.63
N GLN A 142 26.02 1.31 -2.83
CA GLN A 142 26.20 2.29 -1.75
C GLN A 142 24.87 2.78 -1.18
N THR A 143 23.75 2.25 -1.68
CA THR A 143 22.42 2.57 -1.18
C THR A 143 22.34 2.28 0.31
N SER A 144 22.07 3.30 1.11
CA SER A 144 21.85 3.15 2.56
C SER A 144 20.38 2.88 2.88
N ARG A 145 19.46 3.39 2.04
CA ARG A 145 18.02 3.18 2.22
C ARG A 145 17.27 3.17 0.90
N ILE A 146 16.24 2.32 0.84
CA ILE A 146 15.25 2.31 -0.23
C ILE A 146 13.86 2.48 0.37
N GLU A 147 13.12 3.47 -0.11
CA GLU A 147 11.71 3.66 0.17
C GLU A 147 10.88 3.34 -1.06
N LEU A 148 9.82 2.56 -0.86
CA LEU A 148 8.84 2.26 -1.88
C LEU A 148 7.49 2.83 -1.46
N LYS A 149 6.89 3.58 -2.36
CA LYS A 149 5.56 4.16 -2.20
C LYS A 149 4.68 3.73 -3.36
N VAL A 150 3.64 2.98 -3.04
CA VAL A 150 2.63 2.50 -4.00
C VAL A 150 1.42 3.40 -3.90
N ILE A 151 0.93 3.84 -5.05
CA ILE A 151 -0.28 4.63 -5.18
C ILE A 151 -1.23 3.86 -6.09
N ALA A 152 -2.45 3.70 -5.62
CA ALA A 152 -3.46 2.89 -6.29
C ALA A 152 -4.83 3.55 -6.20
N ILE A 153 -5.69 3.22 -7.16
CA ILE A 153 -7.08 3.65 -7.22
C ILE A 153 -7.95 2.51 -6.69
N HIS A 154 -8.90 2.86 -5.83
CA HIS A 154 -9.89 1.93 -5.30
C HIS A 154 -11.28 2.45 -5.66
N SER A 155 -12.09 1.65 -6.36
CA SER A 155 -13.33 2.12 -6.99
C SER A 155 -14.40 2.65 -6.02
N SER A 156 -14.31 2.31 -4.74
CA SER A 156 -15.22 2.83 -3.71
C SER A 156 -14.66 4.02 -2.91
N GLU A 157 -13.52 4.57 -3.32
CA GLU A 157 -12.90 5.77 -2.72
C GLU A 157 -12.68 6.86 -3.78
N ASP A 158 -13.04 8.11 -3.48
CA ASP A 158 -12.85 9.25 -4.40
C ASP A 158 -11.39 9.74 -4.50
N MET A 159 -10.51 9.27 -3.60
CA MET A 159 -9.10 9.65 -3.58
C MET A 159 -8.22 8.41 -3.70
N PRO A 160 -7.07 8.50 -4.39
CA PRO A 160 -6.09 7.43 -4.42
C PRO A 160 -5.69 6.99 -3.01
N ILE A 161 -5.49 5.69 -2.88
CA ILE A 161 -4.92 5.06 -1.70
C ILE A 161 -3.41 5.00 -1.90
N ALA A 162 -2.65 5.15 -0.82
CA ALA A 162 -1.21 5.01 -0.89
C ALA A 162 -0.68 4.18 0.28
N ALA A 163 0.42 3.48 0.05
CA ALA A 163 1.12 2.71 1.05
C ALA A 163 2.63 2.87 0.87
N GLU A 164 3.35 2.97 1.98
CA GLU A 164 4.80 3.15 1.96
C GLU A 164 5.51 2.12 2.84
N ARG A 165 6.70 1.71 2.41
CA ARG A 165 7.62 0.93 3.23
C ARG A 165 9.06 1.33 2.94
N LYS A 166 9.83 1.45 4.02
CA LYS A 166 11.25 1.81 4.00
C LYS A 166 12.10 0.62 4.43
N PHE A 167 13.20 0.42 3.74
CA PHE A 167 14.18 -0.62 4.00
C PHE A 167 15.55 0.03 4.12
N ASP A 168 16.20 -0.16 5.27
CA ASP A 168 17.60 0.19 5.46
C ASP A 168 18.46 -0.94 4.92
N VAL A 169 19.55 -0.59 4.25
CA VAL A 169 20.55 -1.53 3.75
C VAL A 169 21.63 -1.64 4.81
N VAL A 170 21.79 -2.82 5.39
CA VAL A 170 22.73 -3.06 6.47
C VAL A 170 23.69 -4.17 6.07
N THR A 171 24.97 -3.99 6.36
CA THR A 171 26.00 -5.00 6.13
C THR A 171 26.38 -5.64 7.45
N ASN A 172 26.41 -6.97 7.51
CA ASN A 172 26.84 -7.68 8.72
C ASN A 172 28.38 -7.71 8.82
N GLU A 173 28.90 -8.23 9.94
CA GLU A 173 30.33 -8.41 10.17
C GLU A 173 31.00 -9.35 9.14
N GLU A 174 30.25 -10.24 8.51
CA GLU A 174 30.72 -11.13 7.44
C GLU A 174 30.74 -10.46 6.05
N GLY A 175 30.40 -9.17 5.95
CA GLY A 175 30.35 -8.44 4.68
C GLY A 175 29.11 -8.70 3.82
N LYS A 176 28.12 -9.45 4.32
CA LYS A 176 26.85 -9.71 3.63
C LYS A 176 25.87 -8.58 3.87
N THR A 177 25.34 -8.03 2.78
CA THR A 177 24.32 -6.97 2.80
C THR A 177 22.91 -7.55 2.88
N TYR A 178 22.09 -6.99 3.76
CA TYR A 178 20.68 -7.35 3.94
C TYR A 178 19.79 -6.12 4.02
N LEU A 179 18.54 -6.28 3.59
CA LEU A 179 17.50 -5.28 3.73
C LEU A 179 16.76 -5.47 5.06
N GLN A 180 16.78 -4.43 5.89
CA GLN A 180 16.07 -4.39 7.15
C GLN A 180 14.88 -3.42 7.05
N PRO A 181 13.64 -3.89 7.22
CA PRO A 181 12.50 -2.99 7.21
C PRO A 181 12.48 -2.12 8.47
N GLN A 182 12.31 -0.80 8.31
CA GLN A 182 12.22 0.13 9.45
C GLN A 182 10.98 -0.10 10.33
N ARG A 183 9.95 -0.71 9.74
CA ARG A 183 8.70 -1.04 10.42
C ARG A 183 8.31 -2.47 10.06
N VAL A 184 7.73 -3.17 11.04
CA VAL A 184 7.19 -4.51 10.84
C VAL A 184 6.11 -4.51 9.75
N ALA A 185 5.28 -3.46 9.71
CA ALA A 185 4.16 -3.34 8.78
C ALA A 185 4.35 -2.19 7.78
N THR A 186 3.83 -2.38 6.56
CA THR A 186 3.65 -1.32 5.56
C THR A 186 2.73 -0.24 6.10
N ARG A 187 3.19 1.03 6.09
CA ARG A 187 2.38 2.16 6.54
C ARG A 187 1.33 2.47 5.47
N GLN A 188 0.07 2.46 5.86
CA GLN A 188 -1.04 2.85 4.99
C GLN A 188 -1.28 4.35 5.13
N ILE A 189 -1.26 5.08 4.02
CA ILE A 189 -1.52 6.52 4.00
C ILE A 189 -3.03 6.74 3.91
N ARG A 190 -3.62 7.12 5.05
CA ARG A 190 -5.07 7.14 5.26
C ARG A 190 -5.64 8.53 5.45
N THR A 191 -4.83 9.50 5.86
CA THR A 191 -5.37 10.83 6.14
C THR A 191 -5.57 11.62 4.85
N ARG A 192 -6.67 12.38 4.74
CA ARG A 192 -6.96 13.20 3.55
C ARG A 192 -5.83 14.20 3.25
N ARG A 193 -5.16 14.72 4.29
CA ARG A 193 -4.05 15.65 4.14
C ARG A 193 -2.83 14.98 3.50
N GLU A 194 -2.39 13.84 4.03
CA GLU A 194 -1.27 13.08 3.43
C GLU A 194 -1.62 12.60 2.02
N ARG A 195 -2.87 12.17 1.75
CA ARG A 195 -3.30 11.79 0.40
C ARG A 195 -3.17 12.94 -0.60
N ARG A 196 -3.53 14.17 -0.23
CA ARG A 196 -3.34 15.36 -1.08
C ARG A 196 -1.88 15.69 -1.36
N GLU A 197 -1.00 15.49 -0.37
CA GLU A 197 0.43 15.70 -0.54
C GLU A 197 1.04 14.67 -1.52
N ASN A 198 0.63 13.41 -1.42
CA ASN A 198 1.07 12.37 -2.35
C ASN A 198 0.50 12.53 -3.77
N LEU A 199 -0.71 13.09 -3.91
CA LEU A 199 -1.24 13.50 -5.23
C LEU A 199 -0.34 14.53 -5.92
N ARG A 200 0.19 15.51 -5.18
CA ARG A 200 1.14 16.48 -5.75
C ARG A 200 2.46 15.83 -6.17
N LEU A 201 2.91 14.82 -5.41
CA LEU A 201 4.09 14.04 -5.80
C LEU A 201 3.82 13.26 -7.10
N LEU A 202 2.65 12.64 -7.26
CA LEU A 202 2.25 12.01 -8.51
C LEU A 202 2.28 12.98 -9.69
N GLU A 203 1.68 14.16 -9.54
CA GLU A 203 1.68 15.21 -10.58
C GLU A 203 3.10 15.68 -10.96
N THR A 204 4.10 15.46 -10.09
CA THR A 204 5.50 15.80 -10.37
C THR A 204 6.23 14.72 -11.17
N TYR A 205 5.76 13.47 -11.12
CA TYR A 205 6.42 12.31 -11.73
C TYR A 205 5.65 11.69 -12.90
N MET A 206 4.48 12.24 -13.26
CA MET A 206 3.75 11.98 -14.51
C MET A 206 4.09 13.04 -15.56
#